data_AF-Q1PI46-F1
#
_entry.id   AF-Q1PI46-F1
#
_cell.length_a   1.000
_cell.length_b   1.000
_cell.length_c   1.000
_cell.angle_alpha   90.00
_cell.angle_beta   90.00
_cell.angle_gamma   90.00
#
_symmetry.space_group_name_H-M   'P 1'
#
loop_
_entity.id
_entity.type
_entity.pdbx_description
1 polymer ?
#
loop_
_entity_poly.entity_id
_entity_poly.type
_entity_poly.pdbx_seq_one_letter_code
_entity_poly.pdbx_strand_id
1 'polypeptide(L)'
;LLISFILPQKWTSAAVVTPPEPVQWQELEKTFTKLRVLDLDIKIDRTEAFNLFIKKFQSVSLLEEYLRSSPYVMDQLKEAKIDPLDLHRAIVALSEKMKAVDDNASKKKDESALYTSWTLSFTAPTSEEAQKVLAGYIDYISAL
;
A
#
# COMPACT_ATOMS: atom_id res chain seq x y z
N LEU A 1 -15.87 -8.31 -40.58
CA LEU A 1 -15.82 -8.82 -39.19
C LEU A 1 -14.44 -8.49 -38.62
N LEU A 2 -14.33 -7.34 -37.96
CA LEU A 2 -13.12 -6.95 -37.22
C LEU A 2 -13.03 -7.86 -35.99
N ILE A 3 -12.09 -8.80 -36.01
CA ILE A 3 -11.70 -9.53 -34.81
C ILE A 3 -11.06 -8.49 -33.89
N SER A 4 -11.88 -7.95 -32.99
CA SER A 4 -11.41 -7.13 -31.89
C SER A 4 -10.41 -7.98 -31.11
N PHE A 5 -9.14 -7.55 -31.13
CA PHE A 5 -8.11 -8.02 -30.23
C PHE A 5 -8.66 -7.83 -28.81
N ILE A 6 -9.16 -8.91 -28.19
CA ILE A 6 -9.51 -8.88 -26.78
C ILE A 6 -8.17 -8.77 -26.04
N LEU A 7 -7.72 -7.54 -25.79
CA LEU A 7 -6.66 -7.34 -24.81
C LEU A 7 -7.11 -8.01 -23.51
N PRO A 8 -6.24 -8.80 -22.84
CA PRO A 8 -6.60 -9.43 -21.59
C PRO A 8 -7.10 -8.33 -20.63
N GLN A 9 -8.32 -8.49 -20.11
CA GLN A 9 -8.90 -7.54 -19.17
C GLN A 9 -8.03 -7.51 -17.91
N LYS A 10 -7.47 -6.34 -17.61
CA LYS A 10 -6.73 -6.08 -16.37
C LYS A 10 -7.64 -5.28 -15.45
N TRP A 11 -7.61 -5.61 -14.17
CA TRP A 11 -8.39 -4.95 -13.14
C TRP A 11 -7.46 -4.19 -12.22
N THR A 12 -7.81 -2.93 -11.92
CA THR A 12 -7.07 -2.09 -10.98
C THR A 12 -7.93 -1.88 -9.75
N SER A 13 -7.41 -2.29 -8.59
CA SER A 13 -7.96 -1.88 -7.29
C SER A 13 -7.29 -0.58 -6.86
N ALA A 14 -8.05 0.29 -6.20
CA ALA A 14 -7.56 1.58 -5.72
C ALA A 14 -8.12 1.88 -4.33
N ALA A 15 -7.31 2.52 -3.50
CA ALA A 15 -7.66 3.03 -2.18
C ALA A 15 -7.11 4.45 -2.02
N VAL A 16 -7.92 5.35 -1.50
CA VAL A 16 -7.49 6.72 -1.16
C VAL A 16 -7.25 6.78 0.34
N VAL A 17 -6.03 7.15 0.73
CA VAL A 17 -5.62 7.24 2.14
C VAL A 17 -5.30 8.67 2.54
N THR A 18 -5.62 9.01 3.79
CA THR A 18 -5.39 10.33 4.39
C THR A 18 -4.67 10.18 5.74
N PRO A 19 -4.04 11.24 6.27
CA PRO A 19 -3.48 11.22 7.61
C PRO A 19 -4.53 10.82 8.67
N PRO A 20 -4.11 10.13 9.75
CA PRO A 20 -5.04 9.66 10.78
C PRO A 20 -5.67 10.81 11.56
N GLU A 21 -6.94 10.66 11.88
CA GLU A 21 -7.72 11.62 12.63
C GLU A 21 -7.45 11.51 14.15
N PRO A 22 -7.74 12.57 14.94
CA PRO A 22 -7.47 12.54 16.38
C PRO A 22 -8.17 11.38 17.10
N VAL A 23 -9.36 10.99 16.62
CA VAL A 23 -10.14 9.88 17.19
C VAL A 23 -9.44 8.53 17.05
N GLN A 24 -8.67 8.32 15.97
CA GLN A 24 -7.90 7.10 15.74
C GLN A 24 -6.62 7.06 16.59
N TRP A 25 -6.16 8.21 17.11
CA TRP A 25 -4.93 8.35 17.91
C TRP A 25 -5.16 8.23 19.42
N GLN A 26 -6.42 8.15 19.85
CA GLN A 26 -6.80 8.32 21.26
C GLN A 26 -6.12 7.30 22.20
N GLU A 27 -5.97 6.05 21.76
CA GLU A 27 -5.31 5.01 22.58
C GLU A 27 -3.81 5.27 22.75
N LEU A 28 -3.17 5.80 21.72
CA LEU A 28 -1.76 6.17 21.76
C LEU A 28 -1.53 7.39 22.67
N GLU A 29 -2.41 8.40 22.61
CA GLU A 29 -2.38 9.55 23.51
C GLU A 29 -2.54 9.17 24.99
N LYS A 30 -3.42 8.19 25.28
CA LYS A 30 -3.54 7.63 26.64
C LYS A 30 -2.22 7.00 27.10
N THR A 31 -1.49 6.36 26.20
CA THR A 31 -0.20 5.75 26.50
C THR A 31 0.88 6.80 26.73
N PHE A 32 0.98 7.82 25.88
CA PHE A 32 1.91 8.95 26.07
C PHE A 32 1.65 9.71 27.37
N THR A 33 0.38 9.89 27.74
CA THR A 33 0.02 10.52 29.01
C THR A 33 0.56 9.73 30.20
N LYS A 34 0.46 8.39 30.18
CA LYS A 34 1.03 7.54 31.23
C LYS A 34 2.56 7.64 31.30
N LEU A 35 3.23 7.72 30.15
CA LEU A 35 4.69 7.86 30.09
C LEU A 35 5.16 9.23 30.58
N ARG A 36 4.41 10.30 30.26
CA ARG A 36 4.71 11.65 30.74
C ARG A 36 4.62 11.77 32.27
N VAL A 37 3.71 11.03 32.91
CA VAL A 37 3.66 10.93 34.39
C VAL A 37 4.94 10.32 34.97
N LEU A 38 5.65 9.49 34.20
CA LEU A 38 6.94 8.89 34.55
C LEU A 38 8.14 9.75 34.09
N ASP A 39 7.91 11.03 33.75
CA ASP A 39 8.93 11.97 33.24
C ASP A 39 9.55 11.57 31.88
N LEU A 40 8.83 10.74 31.10
CA LEU A 40 9.19 10.38 29.73
C LEU A 40 8.33 11.15 28.73
N ASP A 41 8.88 12.18 28.09
CA ASP A 41 8.19 12.97 27.07
C ASP A 41 8.38 12.35 25.67
N ILE A 42 7.49 11.42 25.32
CA ILE A 42 7.46 10.76 24.02
C ILE A 42 6.23 11.26 23.24
N LYS A 43 6.44 11.61 21.97
CA LYS A 43 5.40 12.03 21.04
C LYS A 43 5.60 11.36 19.68
N ILE A 44 4.50 11.00 19.03
CA ILE A 44 4.49 10.57 17.63
C ILE A 44 3.52 11.48 16.89
N ASP A 45 4.05 12.20 15.90
CA ASP A 45 3.23 13.06 15.05
C ASP A 45 2.43 12.23 14.02
N ARG A 46 1.16 12.58 13.85
CA ARG A 46 0.24 11.86 12.95
C ARG A 46 0.65 11.98 11.49
N THR A 47 1.18 13.14 11.09
CA THR A 47 1.67 13.40 9.73
C THR A 47 2.95 12.63 9.49
N GLU A 48 3.87 12.58 10.47
CA GLU A 48 5.09 11.78 10.38
C GLU A 48 4.76 10.28 10.27
N ALA A 49 3.81 9.77 11.05
CA ALA A 49 3.36 8.39 10.96
C ALA A 49 2.74 8.06 9.59
N PHE A 50 1.92 8.98 9.04
CA PHE A 50 1.37 8.83 7.69
C PHE A 50 2.47 8.85 6.61
N ASN A 51 3.41 9.79 6.70
CA ASN A 51 4.55 9.87 5.77
C ASN A 51 5.42 8.61 5.84
N LEU A 52 5.60 8.03 7.03
CA LEU A 52 6.29 6.77 7.21
C LEU A 52 5.52 5.61 6.56
N PHE A 53 4.20 5.56 6.72
CA PHE A 53 3.35 4.58 6.04
C PHE A 53 3.53 4.67 4.50
N ILE A 54 3.42 5.86 3.92
CA ILE A 54 3.62 6.05 2.46
C ILE A 54 5.03 5.63 2.03
N LYS A 55 6.05 6.03 2.80
CA LYS A 55 7.45 5.66 2.53
C LYS A 55 7.66 4.15 2.56
N LYS A 56 7.06 3.45 3.53
CA LYS A 56 7.11 1.98 3.63
C LYS A 56 6.35 1.33 2.49
N PHE A 57 5.16 1.83 2.15
CA PHE A 57 4.36 1.32 1.03
C PHE A 57 5.12 1.39 -0.30
N GLN A 58 5.84 2.48 -0.56
CA GLN A 58 6.66 2.66 -1.76
C GLN A 58 7.96 1.83 -1.78
N SER A 59 8.31 1.16 -0.67
CA SER A 59 9.51 0.34 -0.60
C SER A 59 9.33 -0.95 -1.40
N VAL A 60 10.07 -1.08 -2.50
CA VAL A 60 10.08 -2.30 -3.32
C VAL A 60 10.51 -3.51 -2.49
N SER A 61 11.48 -3.36 -1.59
CA SER A 61 11.93 -4.45 -0.73
C SER A 61 10.84 -4.97 0.22
N LEU A 62 10.04 -4.07 0.82
CA LEU A 62 8.92 -4.49 1.69
C LEU A 62 7.79 -5.14 0.88
N LEU A 63 7.57 -4.66 -0.35
CA LEU A 63 6.60 -5.27 -1.26
C LEU A 63 7.04 -6.67 -1.70
N GLU A 64 8.32 -6.87 -2.06
CA GLU A 64 8.84 -8.20 -2.37
C GLU A 64 8.72 -9.16 -1.19
N GLU A 65 9.04 -8.69 0.01
CA GLU A 65 8.91 -9.48 1.24
C GLU A 65 7.45 -9.90 1.49
N TYR A 66 6.51 -8.97 1.33
CA TYR A 66 5.08 -9.26 1.41
C TYR A 66 4.65 -10.29 0.34
N LEU A 67 5.02 -10.09 -0.93
CA LEU A 67 4.64 -11.00 -2.02
C LEU A 67 5.21 -12.40 -1.83
N ARG A 68 6.39 -12.54 -1.22
CA ARG A 68 7.03 -13.84 -0.90
C ARG A 68 6.43 -14.52 0.32
N SER A 69 5.92 -13.76 1.28
CA SER A 69 5.36 -14.29 2.53
C SER A 69 3.85 -14.52 2.45
N SER A 70 3.15 -13.88 1.51
CA SER A 70 1.71 -14.01 1.30
C SER A 70 1.35 -15.40 0.74
N PRO A 71 0.61 -16.25 1.49
CA PRO A 71 0.18 -17.56 0.99
C PRO A 71 -0.62 -17.46 -0.30
N TYR A 72 -1.48 -16.44 -0.39
CA TYR A 72 -2.33 -16.20 -1.56
C TYR A 72 -1.51 -15.98 -2.85
N VAL A 73 -0.48 -15.13 -2.78
CA VAL A 73 0.39 -14.84 -3.93
C VAL A 73 1.27 -16.06 -4.25
N MET A 74 1.79 -16.73 -3.23
CA MET A 74 2.65 -17.88 -3.41
C MET A 74 1.92 -19.09 -3.99
N ASP A 75 0.64 -19.30 -3.65
CA ASP A 75 -0.13 -20.42 -4.19
C ASP A 75 -0.43 -20.22 -5.68
N GLN A 76 -0.77 -19.00 -6.12
CA GLN A 76 -0.91 -18.67 -7.54
C GLN A 76 0.40 -18.88 -8.33
N LEU A 77 1.55 -18.57 -7.72
CA LEU A 77 2.86 -18.73 -8.36
C LEU A 77 3.32 -20.21 -8.39
N LYS A 78 2.94 -21.02 -7.39
CA LYS A 78 3.24 -22.46 -7.34
C LYS A 78 2.38 -23.27 -8.32
N GLU A 79 1.09 -22.93 -8.46
CA GLU A 79 0.20 -23.57 -9.44
C GLU A 79 0.74 -23.43 -10.87
N ALA A 80 1.43 -22.33 -11.15
CA ALA A 80 2.07 -22.07 -12.43
C ALA A 80 3.41 -22.82 -12.67
N LYS A 81 3.86 -23.70 -11.74
CA LYS A 81 5.11 -24.50 -11.82
C LYS A 81 6.35 -23.67 -12.21
N ILE A 82 6.54 -22.53 -11.56
CA ILE A 82 7.56 -21.54 -11.92
C ILE A 82 8.92 -21.89 -11.26
N ASP A 83 10.02 -21.82 -12.02
CA ASP A 83 11.41 -21.92 -11.53
C ASP A 83 11.73 -20.78 -10.53
N PRO A 84 12.56 -20.99 -9.49
CA PRO A 84 13.03 -19.92 -8.59
C PRO A 84 13.46 -18.61 -9.25
N LEU A 85 14.10 -18.65 -10.43
CA LEU A 85 14.50 -17.43 -11.15
C LEU A 85 13.30 -16.70 -11.77
N ASP A 86 12.34 -17.45 -12.31
CA ASP A 86 11.13 -16.90 -12.88
C ASP A 86 10.17 -16.40 -11.79
N LEU A 87 10.23 -16.96 -10.58
CA LEU A 87 9.53 -16.44 -9.40
C LEU A 87 10.00 -15.03 -9.06
N HIS A 88 11.33 -14.80 -9.04
CA HIS A 88 11.86 -13.46 -8.78
C HIS A 88 11.42 -12.46 -9.85
N ARG A 89 11.45 -12.85 -11.13
CA ARG A 89 10.94 -12.02 -12.24
C ARG A 89 9.46 -11.70 -12.10
N ALA A 90 8.65 -12.68 -11.70
CA ALA A 90 7.22 -12.49 -11.46
C ALA A 90 6.98 -11.50 -10.31
N ILE A 91 7.73 -11.61 -9.22
CA ILE A 91 7.64 -10.69 -8.08
C ILE A 91 8.01 -9.26 -8.50
N VAL A 92 9.11 -9.08 -9.24
CA VAL A 92 9.51 -7.75 -9.75
C VAL A 92 8.41 -7.18 -10.66
N ALA A 93 7.91 -7.97 -11.61
CA ALA A 93 6.83 -7.55 -12.50
C ALA A 93 5.51 -7.24 -11.76
N LEU A 94 5.24 -7.90 -10.63
CA LEU A 94 4.11 -7.58 -9.75
C LEU A 94 4.35 -6.29 -8.97
N SER A 95 5.58 -6.06 -8.50
CA SER A 95 5.94 -4.84 -7.78
C SER A 95 5.76 -3.58 -8.61
N GLU A 96 6.04 -3.64 -9.92
CA GLU A 96 5.84 -2.53 -10.86
C GLU A 96 4.37 -2.14 -11.04
N LYS A 97 3.44 -3.04 -10.70
CA LYS A 97 1.99 -2.80 -10.78
C LYS A 97 1.43 -2.18 -9.51
N MET A 98 2.22 -2.09 -8.44
CA MET A 98 1.85 -1.39 -7.21
C MET A 98 2.28 0.08 -7.32
N LYS A 99 1.35 1.00 -7.07
CA LYS A 99 1.59 2.44 -7.21
C LYS A 99 1.01 3.21 -6.03
N ALA A 100 1.72 4.26 -5.64
CA ALA A 100 1.26 5.27 -4.69
C ALA A 100 1.49 6.66 -5.30
N VAL A 101 0.42 7.44 -5.43
CA VAL A 101 0.43 8.75 -6.09
C VAL A 101 -0.15 9.78 -5.13
N ASP A 102 0.54 10.91 -4.97
CA ASP A 102 0.01 12.07 -4.25
C ASP A 102 -1.04 12.78 -5.12
N ASP A 103 -2.28 12.85 -4.62
CA ASP A 103 -3.42 13.41 -5.36
C ASP A 103 -3.31 14.94 -5.53
N ASN A 104 -2.45 15.58 -4.76
CA ASN A 104 -2.26 17.02 -4.75
C ASN A 104 -1.02 17.46 -5.52
N ALA A 105 -0.11 16.55 -5.87
CA ALA A 105 1.12 16.88 -6.60
C ALA A 105 0.88 17.44 -8.01
N SER A 106 -0.27 17.14 -8.62
CA SER A 106 -0.65 17.59 -9.97
C SER A 106 -1.54 18.83 -9.99
N LYS A 107 -1.97 19.34 -8.82
CA LYS A 107 -2.81 20.54 -8.72
C LYS A 107 -1.97 21.80 -8.89
N LYS A 108 -2.55 22.83 -9.53
CA LYS A 108 -1.89 24.12 -9.70
C LYS A 108 -1.63 24.74 -8.32
N LYS A 109 -0.50 25.42 -8.14
CA LYS A 109 -0.07 26.02 -6.84
C LYS A 109 -1.10 26.95 -6.17
N ASP A 110 -2.06 27.49 -6.92
CA ASP A 110 -3.15 28.35 -6.39
C ASP A 110 -4.37 27.58 -5.84
N GLU A 111 -4.47 26.28 -6.09
CA GLU A 111 -5.52 25.41 -5.53
C GLU A 111 -4.90 24.53 -4.45
N SER A 112 -4.66 25.09 -3.27
CA SER A 112 -4.26 24.26 -2.12
C SER A 112 -5.41 23.31 -1.76
N ALA A 113 -5.11 22.02 -1.75
CA ALA A 113 -6.08 21.02 -1.34
C ALA A 113 -6.39 21.16 0.15
N LEU A 114 -7.65 20.92 0.52
CA LEU A 114 -8.12 21.03 1.91
C LEU A 114 -7.47 20.01 2.84
N TYR A 115 -6.97 18.90 2.29
CA TYR A 115 -6.32 17.83 3.04
C TYR A 115 -5.32 17.08 2.15
N THR A 116 -4.37 16.40 2.80
CA THR A 116 -3.44 15.48 2.15
C THR A 116 -4.13 14.16 1.84
N SER A 117 -4.02 13.68 0.61
CA SER A 117 -4.48 12.34 0.23
C SER A 117 -3.55 11.70 -0.80
N TRP A 118 -3.48 10.38 -0.74
CA TRP A 118 -2.69 9.57 -1.65
C TRP A 118 -3.57 8.45 -2.23
N THR A 119 -3.50 8.26 -3.55
CA THR A 119 -4.11 7.11 -4.22
C THR A 119 -3.11 5.97 -4.29
N LEU A 120 -3.44 4.87 -3.60
CA LEU A 120 -2.75 3.59 -3.66
C LEU A 120 -3.48 2.70 -4.68
N SER A 121 -2.76 2.01 -5.54
CA SER A 121 -3.39 1.14 -6.53
C SER A 121 -2.54 -0.08 -6.88
N PHE A 122 -3.23 -1.16 -7.26
CA PHE A 122 -2.62 -2.39 -7.73
C PHE A 122 -3.39 -2.95 -8.92
N THR A 123 -2.69 -3.46 -9.93
CA THR A 123 -3.29 -3.99 -11.15
C THR A 123 -3.02 -5.49 -11.29
N ALA A 124 -4.06 -6.28 -11.47
CA ALA A 124 -3.99 -7.74 -11.61
C ALA A 124 -4.89 -8.27 -12.75
N PRO A 125 -4.75 -9.55 -13.16
CA PRO A 125 -5.63 -10.18 -14.14
C PRO A 125 -7.08 -10.34 -13.69
N THR A 126 -7.34 -10.42 -12.38
CA THR A 126 -8.69 -10.53 -11.81
C THR A 126 -8.98 -9.42 -10.82
N SER A 127 -10.24 -9.02 -10.70
CA SER A 127 -10.67 -7.97 -9.76
C SER A 127 -10.47 -8.38 -8.30
N GLU A 128 -10.74 -9.65 -7.97
CA GLU A 128 -10.56 -10.21 -6.64
C GLU A 128 -9.08 -10.20 -6.22
N GLU A 129 -8.17 -10.63 -7.11
CA GLU A 129 -6.73 -10.58 -6.84
C GLU A 129 -6.26 -9.13 -6.66
N ALA A 130 -6.71 -8.21 -7.53
CA ALA A 130 -6.34 -6.81 -7.44
C ALA A 130 -6.71 -6.23 -6.06
N GLN A 131 -7.92 -6.54 -5.57
CA GLN A 131 -8.44 -6.04 -4.31
C GLN A 131 -7.78 -6.71 -3.09
N LYS A 132 -7.65 -8.04 -3.09
CA LYS A 132 -7.03 -8.79 -1.99
C LYS A 132 -5.56 -8.42 -1.80
N VAL A 133 -4.80 -8.32 -2.90
CA VAL A 133 -3.37 -8.01 -2.83
C VAL A 133 -3.15 -6.58 -2.33
N LEU A 134 -3.92 -5.61 -2.84
CA LEU A 134 -3.81 -4.21 -2.38
C LEU A 134 -4.18 -4.08 -0.90
N ALA A 135 -5.32 -4.64 -0.49
CA ALA A 135 -5.79 -4.58 0.90
C ALA A 135 -4.79 -5.25 1.85
N GLY A 136 -4.35 -6.48 1.53
CA GLY A 136 -3.38 -7.21 2.35
C GLY A 136 -2.02 -6.50 2.44
N TYR A 137 -1.59 -5.79 1.39
CA TYR A 137 -0.35 -5.01 1.46
C TYR A 137 -0.51 -3.75 2.33
N ILE A 138 -1.65 -3.07 2.27
CA ILE A 138 -1.97 -1.95 3.18
C ILE A 138 -1.93 -2.42 4.64
N ASP A 139 -2.54 -3.57 4.93
CA ASP A 139 -2.54 -4.15 6.28
C ASP A 139 -1.14 -4.55 6.74
N TYR A 140 -0.36 -5.18 5.85
CA TYR A 140 1.03 -5.56 6.11
C TYR A 140 1.88 -4.34 6.50
N ILE A 141 1.81 -3.27 5.71
CA ILE A 141 2.59 -2.05 5.97
C ILE A 141 2.11 -1.35 7.25
N SER A 142 0.82 -1.40 7.57
CA SER A 142 0.26 -0.80 8.79
C SER A 142 0.70 -1.53 10.06
N ALA A 143 1.08 -2.81 9.96
CA ALA A 143 1.55 -3.62 11.09
C ALA A 143 3.05 -3.48 11.39
N LEU A 144 3.84 -2.88 10.49
CA LEU A 144 5.30 -2.69 10.61
C LEU A 144 5.70 -1.39 11.29
#